data_AF-A0A3A4NRP7-F1
#
_entry.id   AF-A0A3A4NRP7-F1
#
_cell.length_a   1.000
_cell.length_b   1.000
_cell.length_c   1.000
_cell.angle_alpha   90.00
_cell.angle_beta   90.00
_cell.angle_gamma   90.00
#
_symmetry.space_group_name_H-M   'P 1'
#
loop_
_entity.id
_entity.type
_entity.pdbx_description
1 polymer ?
#
loop_
_entity_poly.entity_id
_entity_poly.type
_entity_poly.pdbx_seq_one_letter_code
_entity_poly.pdbx_strand_id
1 'polypeptide(L)'
;MRPPEDIKRKLIAEWLRKADSDTDLAEHLMAEGAAFANSIAFHSQQAAEKYLKAFLTSHQVAFPKTHERTVGSCRDLQCEPCCFIT
;
A
#
# COMPACT_ATOMS: atom_id res chain seq x y z
N MET A 1 19.62 1.13 -22.38
CA MET A 1 19.15 0.85 -21.00
C MET A 1 18.63 2.16 -20.41
N ARG A 2 17.49 2.16 -19.70
CA ARG A 2 17.01 3.37 -19.00
C ARG A 2 17.94 3.69 -17.83
N PRO A 3 18.27 4.96 -17.55
CA PRO A 3 19.02 5.36 -16.37
C PRO A 3 18.39 4.76 -15.09
N PRO A 4 19.20 4.30 -14.11
CA PRO A 4 18.71 3.76 -12.84
C PRO A 4 17.73 4.70 -12.12
N GLU A 5 17.92 6.01 -12.26
CA GLU A 5 17.05 7.04 -11.67
C GLU A 5 15.62 7.04 -12.24
N ASP A 6 15.44 6.73 -13.52
CA ASP A 6 14.10 6.67 -14.13
C ASP A 6 13.30 5.48 -13.62
N ILE A 7 13.97 4.37 -13.30
CA ILE A 7 13.34 3.19 -12.72
C ILE A 7 12.92 3.50 -11.29
N LYS A 8 13.82 4.10 -10.49
CA LYS A 8 13.54 4.53 -9.12
C LYS A 8 12.34 5.49 -9.05
N ARG A 9 12.32 6.52 -9.90
CA ARG A 9 11.20 7.48 -9.97
C ARG A 9 9.86 6.80 -10.29
N LYS A 10 9.86 5.83 -11.21
CA LYS A 10 8.65 5.06 -11.55
C LYS A 10 8.17 4.22 -10.37
N LEU A 11 9.06 3.56 -9.64
CA LEU A 11 8.71 2.78 -8.46
C LEU A 11 8.14 3.64 -7.34
N ILE A 12 8.74 4.81 -7.09
CA ILE A 12 8.23 5.79 -6.12
C ILE A 12 6.82 6.24 -6.52
N ALA A 13 6.63 6.65 -7.78
CA ALA A 13 5.33 7.09 -8.29
C ALA A 13 4.27 5.99 -8.20
N GLU A 14 4.65 4.73 -8.42
CA GLU A 14 3.74 3.59 -8.26
C GLU A 14 3.30 3.39 -6.80
N TRP A 15 4.22 3.51 -5.84
CA TRP A 15 3.88 3.43 -4.42
C TRP A 15 2.95 4.56 -4.00
N LEU A 16 3.25 5.80 -4.41
CA LEU A 16 2.41 6.97 -4.11
C LEU A 16 1.00 6.78 -4.67
N ARG A 17 0.88 6.43 -5.96
CA ARG A 17 -0.43 6.22 -6.59
C ARG A 17 -1.27 5.16 -5.87
N LYS A 18 -0.65 4.09 -5.36
CA LYS A 18 -1.37 3.06 -4.59
C LYS A 18 -1.79 3.59 -3.23
N ALA A 19 -0.94 4.36 -2.55
CA ALA A 19 -1.24 4.97 -1.27
C ALA A 19 -2.38 6.01 -1.36
N ASP A 20 -2.35 6.83 -2.42
CA ASP A 20 -3.41 7.79 -2.75
C ASP A 20 -4.74 7.04 -2.92
N SER A 21 -4.75 5.95 -3.70
CA SER A 21 -5.96 5.16 -3.91
C SER A 21 -6.56 4.56 -2.64
N ASP A 22 -5.74 4.14 -1.67
CA ASP A 22 -6.23 3.67 -0.38
C ASP A 22 -6.78 4.83 0.47
N THR A 23 -6.13 5.99 0.41
CA THR A 23 -6.55 7.20 1.12
C THR A 23 -7.91 7.67 0.61
N ASP A 24 -8.06 7.79 -0.71
CA ASP A 24 -9.30 8.19 -1.38
C ASP A 24 -10.47 7.26 -0.99
N LEU A 25 -10.21 5.95 -0.94
CA LEU A 25 -11.22 4.97 -0.53
C LEU A 25 -11.60 5.10 0.95
N ALA A 26 -10.61 5.28 1.83
CA ALA A 26 -10.87 5.48 3.26
C ALA A 26 -11.69 6.77 3.50
N GLU A 27 -11.35 7.86 2.79
CA GLU A 27 -12.08 9.13 2.85
C GLU A 27 -13.51 8.99 2.32
N HIS A 28 -13.71 8.27 1.21
CA HIS A 28 -15.03 8.01 0.66
C HIS A 28 -15.91 7.23 1.64
N LEU A 29 -15.40 6.13 2.21
CA LEU A 29 -16.11 5.32 3.20
C LEU A 29 -16.40 6.09 4.50
N MET A 30 -15.52 7.02 4.88
CA MET A 30 -15.72 7.89 6.03
C MET A 30 -16.84 8.92 5.76
N ALA A 31 -16.88 9.49 4.55
CA ALA A 31 -17.92 10.43 4.13
C ALA A 31 -19.32 9.78 4.04
N GLU A 32 -19.40 8.48 3.77
CA GLU A 32 -20.64 7.68 3.79
C GLU A 32 -21.16 7.35 5.21
N GLY A 33 -20.62 8.00 6.25
CA GLY A 33 -21.05 7.82 7.63
C GLY A 33 -20.29 6.73 8.40
N ALA A 34 -19.13 6.31 7.88
CA ALA A 34 -18.21 5.38 8.54
C ALA A 34 -18.82 4.03 8.93
N ALA A 35 -19.82 3.56 8.19
CA ALA A 35 -20.47 2.25 8.40
C ALA A 35 -19.46 1.08 8.32
N PHE A 36 -18.33 1.28 7.64
CA PHE A 36 -17.28 0.28 7.42
C PHE A 36 -15.98 0.64 8.16
N ALA A 37 -16.06 0.92 9.47
CA ALA A 37 -14.91 1.34 10.28
C ALA A 37 -13.67 0.42 10.13
N ASN A 38 -13.87 -0.90 10.07
CA ASN A 38 -12.77 -1.85 9.85
C ASN A 38 -12.08 -1.66 8.48
N SER A 39 -12.86 -1.42 7.43
CA SER A 39 -12.34 -1.15 6.09
C SER A 39 -11.61 0.19 6.04
N ILE A 40 -12.14 1.22 6.69
CA ILE A 40 -11.48 2.54 6.80
C ILE A 40 -10.12 2.40 7.48
N ALA A 41 -10.06 1.70 8.62
CA ALA A 41 -8.82 1.47 9.35
C ALA A 41 -7.82 0.64 8.52
N PHE A 42 -8.29 -0.39 7.81
CA PHE A 42 -7.48 -1.21 6.93
C PHE A 42 -6.86 -0.39 5.79
N HIS A 43 -7.65 0.39 5.07
CA HIS A 43 -7.14 1.22 3.98
C HIS A 43 -6.23 2.35 4.47
N SER A 44 -6.51 2.94 5.64
CA SER A 44 -5.62 3.91 6.27
C SER A 44 -4.25 3.31 6.61
N GLN A 45 -4.22 2.08 7.16
CA GLN A 45 -2.97 1.37 7.42
C GLN A 45 -2.21 1.07 6.13
N GLN A 46 -2.91 0.59 5.09
CA GLN A 46 -2.31 0.28 3.78
C GLN A 46 -1.73 1.53 3.12
N ALA A 47 -2.43 2.66 3.17
CA ALA A 47 -1.94 3.94 2.67
C ALA A 47 -0.64 4.34 3.36
N ALA A 48 -0.62 4.32 4.70
CA ALA A 48 0.57 4.64 5.49
C ALA A 48 1.78 3.74 5.15
N GLU A 49 1.55 2.44 5.02
CA GLU A 49 2.59 1.47 4.63
C GLU A 49 3.14 1.76 3.23
N LYS A 50 2.27 2.07 2.26
CA LYS A 50 2.66 2.37 0.88
C LYS A 50 3.40 3.70 0.76
N TYR A 51 2.99 4.73 1.49
CA TYR A 51 3.75 5.99 1.59
C TYR A 51 5.14 5.77 2.19
N LEU A 52 5.23 4.96 3.26
CA LEU A 52 6.52 4.62 3.85
C LEU A 52 7.41 3.87 2.85
N LYS A 53 6.85 2.95 2.07
CA LYS A 53 7.59 2.25 1.00
C LYS A 53 8.04 3.18 -0.11
N ALA A 54 7.25 4.18 -0.49
CA ALA A 54 7.67 5.24 -1.41
C ALA A 54 8.88 6.01 -0.86
N PHE A 55 8.83 6.40 0.42
CA PHE A 55 9.92 7.08 1.12
C PHE A 55 11.19 6.23 1.23
N LEU A 56 11.08 4.95 1.61
CA LEU A 56 12.23 4.05 1.68
C LEU A 56 12.84 3.81 0.29
N THR A 57 12.00 3.67 -0.74
CA THR A 57 12.45 3.57 -2.14
C THR A 57 13.18 4.82 -2.59
N SER A 58 12.73 6.02 -2.19
CA SER A 58 13.44 7.27 -2.52
C SER A 58 14.81 7.36 -1.85
N HIS A 59 15.00 6.70 -0.71
CA HIS A 59 16.28 6.60 0.00
C HIS A 59 17.08 5.35 -0.38
N GLN A 60 16.59 4.52 -1.31
CA GLN A 60 17.21 3.24 -1.70
C GLN A 60 17.41 2.28 -0.52
N VAL A 61 16.56 2.39 0.50
CA VAL A 61 16.54 1.47 1.64
C VAL A 61 15.68 0.27 1.27
N ALA A 62 16.30 -0.91 1.24
CA ALA A 62 15.58 -2.15 1.03
C ALA A 62 14.69 -2.47 2.25
N PHE A 63 13.48 -2.96 1.99
CA PHE A 63 12.56 -3.44 3.01
C PHE A 63 12.20 -4.91 2.72
N PRO A 64 12.03 -5.75 3.75
CA PRO A 64 11.71 -7.17 3.58
C PRO A 64 10.32 -7.37 2.97
N LYS A 65 10.17 -8.37 2.10
CA LYS A 65 8.86 -8.88 1.66
C LYS A 65 8.41 -9.94 2.66
N THR A 66 7.56 -9.58 3.61
CA THR A 66 7.04 -10.53 4.60
C THR A 66 5.97 -11.42 3.95
N HIS A 67 6.24 -12.71 3.78
CA HIS A 67 5.34 -13.72 3.19
C HIS A 67 4.81 -14.72 4.25
N GLU A 68 4.52 -14.27 5.48
CA GLU A 68 4.06 -15.17 6.55
C GLU A 68 2.57 -14.99 6.88
N ARG A 69 1.75 -15.99 6.51
CA ARG A 69 0.35 -16.14 6.92
C ARG A 69 0.29 -16.68 8.35
N THR A 70 0.17 -15.82 9.34
CA THR A 70 -0.32 -16.20 10.67
C THR A 70 -1.51 -15.33 11.04
N VAL A 71 -2.64 -15.98 11.28
CA VAL A 71 -3.91 -15.38 11.73
C VAL A 71 -3.66 -14.64 13.04
N GLY A 72 -3.79 -13.31 13.05
CA GLY A 72 -3.88 -12.55 14.31
C GLY A 72 -3.21 -11.17 14.37
N SER A 73 -2.42 -10.73 13.39
CA SER A 73 -1.85 -9.39 13.41
C SER A 73 -1.54 -8.89 12.00
N CYS A 74 -2.48 -8.18 11.39
CA CYS A 74 -2.26 -7.43 10.14
C CYS A 74 -1.11 -6.44 10.37
N ARG A 75 0.07 -6.70 9.79
CA ARG A 75 1.17 -5.74 9.79
C ARG A 75 1.70 -5.38 8.42
N ASP A 76 1.62 -6.27 7.43
CA ASP A 76 1.93 -5.92 6.04
C ASP A 76 1.24 -6.93 5.09
N LEU A 77 0.33 -6.50 4.22
CA LEU A 77 -0.29 -7.36 3.20
C LEU A 77 -0.32 -6.64 1.85
N GLN A 78 0.84 -6.65 1.19
CA GLN A 78 0.95 -6.46 -0.26
C GLN A 78 0.40 -7.68 -1.01
N CYS A 79 -0.91 -7.89 -0.96
CA CYS A 79 -1.59 -8.82 -1.86
C CYS A 79 -2.57 -8.03 -2.73
N GLU A 80 -2.07 -7.46 -3.83
CA GLU A 80 -2.90 -7.11 -4.99
C GLU A 80 -3.41 -8.42 -5.66
N PRO A 81 -4.52 -8.41 -6.40
CA PRO A 81 -5.50 -9.50 -6.43
C PRO A 81 -5.05 -10.69 -7.28
N CYS A 82 -4.58 -11.76 -6.64
CA CYS A 82 -4.30 -13.04 -7.32
C CYS A 82 -5.25 -14.17 -6.89
N CYS A 83 -6.33 -13.89 -6.16
CA CYS A 83 -7.23 -14.92 -5.60
C CYS A 83 -8.69 -14.87 -6.09
N PHE A 84 -8.96 -14.43 -7.32
CA PHE A 84 -10.27 -14.59 -7.96
C PHE A 84 -10.19 -15.13 -9.40
N ILE A 85 -9.42 -16.18 -9.65
CA ILE A 85 -9.72 -17.18 -10.70
C ILE A 85 -9.09 -18.51 -10.26
N THR A 86 -9.87 -19.35 -9.58
CA THR A 86 -10.14 -20.78 -9.87
C THR A 86 -11.24 -21.23 -8.93
#